data_AF-A0A7Z9FXL1-F1
#
_entry.id   AF-A0A7Z9FXL1-F1
#
_cell.length_a   1.000
_cell.length_b   1.000
_cell.length_c   1.000
_cell.angle_alpha   90.00
_cell.angle_beta   90.00
_cell.angle_gamma   90.00
#
_symmetry.space_group_name_H-M   'P 1'
#
loop_
_entity.id
_entity.type
_entity.pdbx_description
1 polymer ?
#
loop_
_entity_poly.entity_id
_entity_poly.type
_entity_poly.pdbx_seq_one_letter_code
_entity_poly.pdbx_strand_id
1 'polypeptide(L)'
;MLLTSMIFIPLVGMIVVLLVPRDREDAAKWIAFMVTLIPLFLAVLLYFQYDPTSAELQERVETSWIEAFNIKYHTGVDGLSVTLILLTAL
;
A
#
# COMPACT_ATOMS: atom_id res chain seq x y z
N MET A 1 6.57 7.47 3.75
CA MET A 1 6.58 6.59 2.56
C MET A 1 5.81 5.27 2.76
N LEU A 2 5.06 5.12 3.85
CA LEU A 2 4.28 3.91 4.16
C LEU A 2 3.17 3.70 3.14
N LEU A 3 2.41 4.76 2.83
CA LEU A 3 1.30 4.71 1.89
C LEU A 3 1.75 4.25 0.50
N THR A 4 2.84 4.80 -0.01
CA THR A 4 3.38 4.42 -1.33
C THR A 4 3.84 2.97 -1.34
N SER A 5 4.52 2.50 -0.29
CA SER A 5 4.89 1.08 -0.19
C SER A 5 3.67 0.15 -0.20
N MET A 6 2.62 0.48 0.54
CA MET A 6 1.38 -0.31 0.56
C MET A 6 0.72 -0.43 -0.82
N ILE A 7 0.81 0.60 -1.65
CA ILE A 7 0.27 0.60 -3.01
C ILE A 7 1.06 -0.37 -3.92
N PHE A 8 2.39 -0.41 -3.80
CA PHE A 8 3.23 -1.17 -4.73
C PHE A 8 3.58 -2.60 -4.26
N ILE A 9 3.51 -2.91 -2.96
CA ILE A 9 3.79 -4.25 -2.44
C ILE A 9 2.91 -5.35 -3.07
N PRO A 10 1.59 -5.18 -3.23
CA PRO A 10 0.74 -6.18 -3.89
C PRO A 10 1.17 -6.44 -5.35
N LEU A 11 1.67 -5.42 -6.05
CA LEU A 11 2.19 -5.55 -7.41
C LEU A 11 3.44 -6.44 -7.45
N VAL A 12 4.34 -6.27 -6.47
CA VAL A 12 5.51 -7.14 -6.31
C VAL A 12 5.08 -8.57 -5.99
N GLY A 13 4.11 -8.74 -5.07
CA GLY A 13 3.54 -10.05 -4.76
C GLY A 13 2.97 -10.77 -5.97
N MET A 14 2.22 -10.05 -6.80
CA MET A 14 1.69 -10.57 -8.06
C MET A 14 2.81 -11.09 -8.98
N ILE A 15 3.89 -10.34 -9.15
CA ILE A 15 5.04 -10.78 -9.96
C ILE A 15 5.66 -12.04 -9.36
N VAL A 16 5.83 -12.13 -8.04
CA VAL A 16 6.37 -13.32 -7.38
C VAL A 16 5.47 -14.53 -7.59
N VAL A 17 4.15 -14.36 -7.45
CA VAL A 17 3.15 -15.42 -7.68
C VAL A 17 3.16 -15.89 -9.14
N LEU A 18 3.32 -14.98 -10.11
CA LEU A 18 3.40 -15.33 -11.54
C LEU A 18 4.59 -16.24 -11.88
N LEU A 19 5.68 -16.17 -11.11
CA LEU A 19 6.85 -17.01 -11.28
C LEU A 19 6.68 -18.41 -10.64
N VAL A 20 5.59 -18.63 -9.89
CA VAL A 20 5.30 -19.93 -9.26
C VAL A 20 4.77 -20.90 -10.32
N PRO A 21 5.37 -22.11 -10.42
CA PRO A 21 4.88 -23.16 -11.30
C PRO A 21 3.42 -23.56 -11.01
N ARG A 22 2.65 -23.85 -12.07
CA ARG A 22 1.22 -24.18 -11.97
C ARG A 22 0.92 -25.43 -11.14
N ASP A 23 1.86 -26.35 -11.04
CA ASP A 23 1.78 -27.56 -10.22
C ASP A 23 1.94 -27.29 -8.71
N ARG A 24 2.32 -26.07 -8.31
CA ARG A 24 2.56 -25.68 -6.92
C ARG A 24 1.56 -24.64 -6.43
N GLU A 25 0.28 -24.96 -6.55
CA GLU A 25 -0.82 -24.07 -6.13
C GLU A 25 -0.71 -23.67 -4.65
N ASP A 26 -0.33 -24.59 -3.77
CA ASP A 26 -0.17 -24.31 -2.33
C ASP A 26 0.94 -23.28 -2.06
N ALA A 27 2.04 -23.33 -2.82
CA ALA A 27 3.12 -22.35 -2.69
C ALA A 27 2.63 -20.95 -3.12
N ALA A 28 1.87 -20.85 -4.21
CA ALA A 28 1.29 -19.59 -4.66
C ALA A 28 0.34 -19.00 -3.62
N LYS A 29 -0.52 -19.82 -2.99
CA LYS A 29 -1.42 -19.40 -1.90
C LYS A 29 -0.66 -18.87 -0.70
N TRP A 30 0.36 -19.59 -0.24
CA TRP A 30 1.18 -19.17 0.90
C TRP A 30 1.95 -17.88 0.60
N ILE A 31 2.50 -17.73 -0.60
CA ILE A 31 3.17 -16.50 -1.02
C ILE A 31 2.18 -15.33 -1.02
N ALA A 32 1.02 -15.50 -1.64
CA ALA A 32 -0.01 -14.45 -1.66
C ALA A 32 -0.40 -14.02 -0.24
N PHE A 33 -0.65 -14.99 0.65
CA PHE A 33 -0.97 -14.73 2.05
C PHE A 33 0.16 -13.99 2.80
N MET A 34 1.41 -14.42 2.61
CA MET A 34 2.56 -13.73 3.22
C MET A 34 2.70 -12.30 2.70
N VAL A 35 2.44 -12.07 1.42
CA VAL A 35 2.53 -10.72 0.84
C VAL A 35 1.43 -9.81 1.38
N THR A 36 0.20 -10.29 1.59
CA THR A 36 -0.90 -9.47 2.13
C THR A 36 -0.73 -9.13 3.60
N LEU A 37 0.03 -9.90 4.38
CA LEU A 37 0.37 -9.55 5.75
C LEU A 37 1.24 -8.28 5.84
N ILE A 38 2.04 -7.98 4.82
CA ILE A 38 2.91 -6.79 4.80
C ILE A 38 2.08 -5.49 4.76
N PRO A 39 1.19 -5.23 3.78
CA PRO A 39 0.36 -4.04 3.79
C PRO A 39 -0.59 -3.99 4.99
N LEU A 40 -1.05 -5.13 5.52
CA LEU A 40 -1.81 -5.17 6.79
C LEU A 40 -0.99 -4.60 7.95
N PHE A 41 0.25 -5.07 8.12
CA PHE A 41 1.13 -4.55 9.16
C PHE A 41 1.43 -3.06 8.99
N LEU A 42 1.67 -2.61 7.75
CA LEU A 42 1.89 -1.20 7.45
C LEU A 42 0.65 -0.34 7.70
N ALA A 43 -0.56 -0.86 7.43
CA ALA A 43 -1.82 -0.18 7.72
C ALA A 43 -2.01 0.07 9.23
N VAL A 44 -1.72 -0.95 10.05
CA VAL A 44 -1.76 -0.84 11.51
C VAL A 44 -0.75 0.19 12.01
N LEU A 45 0.48 0.15 11.48
CA LEU A 45 1.53 1.12 11.83
C LEU A 45 1.13 2.55 11.43
N LEU A 46 0.56 2.73 10.23
CA LEU A 46 0.04 4.03 9.77
C LEU A 46 -1.06 4.55 10.71
N TYR A 47 -1.98 3.69 11.14
CA TYR A 47 -3.04 4.06 12.08
C TYR A 47 -2.49 4.60 13.41
N PHE A 48 -1.47 3.95 13.96
CA PHE A 48 -0.84 4.40 15.22
C PHE A 48 0.03 5.64 15.07
N GLN A 49 0.59 5.90 13.88
CA GLN A 49 1.41 7.08 13.62
C GLN A 49 0.59 8.31 13.22
N TYR A 50 -0.67 8.13 12.83
CA TYR A 50 -1.52 9.22 12.39
C TYR A 50 -1.85 10.17 13.54
N ASP A 51 -1.59 11.47 13.33
CA ASP A 51 -1.96 12.53 14.27
C ASP A 51 -3.35 13.11 13.91
N PRO A 52 -4.42 12.83 14.68
CA PRO A 52 -5.76 13.33 14.39
C PRO A 52 -5.96 14.82 14.74
N THR A 53 -5.00 15.47 15.40
CA THR A 53 -5.09 16.88 15.80
C THR A 53 -4.70 17.85 14.68
N SER A 54 -3.96 17.35 13.69
CA SER A 54 -3.60 18.10 12.49
C SER A 54 -4.68 17.97 11.42
N ALA A 55 -5.03 19.10 10.78
CA ALA A 55 -5.91 19.13 9.61
C ALA A 55 -5.15 18.91 8.29
N GLU A 56 -3.83 18.71 8.35
CA GLU A 56 -3.01 18.50 7.16
C GLU A 56 -3.04 17.03 6.70
N LEU A 57 -2.95 16.82 5.38
CA LEU A 57 -2.71 15.50 4.81
C LEU A 57 -1.32 14.98 5.22
N GLN A 58 -1.31 13.83 5.90
CA GLN A 58 -0.10 13.15 6.34
C GLN A 58 0.41 12.17 5.27
N GLU A 59 1.65 11.71 5.41
CA GLU A 59 2.31 10.83 4.42
C GLU A 59 2.25 11.39 2.98
N ARG A 60 2.36 12.72 2.86
CA ARG A 60 2.25 13.41 1.57
C ARG A 60 3.44 13.06 0.68
N VAL A 61 3.15 12.57 -0.51
CA VAL A 61 4.11 12.36 -1.59
C VAL A 61 3.60 13.12 -2.81
N GLU A 62 4.44 14.00 -3.34
CA GLU A 62 4.18 14.72 -4.58
C GLU A 62 5.38 14.52 -5.51
N THR A 63 5.19 13.72 -6.55
CA THR A 63 6.22 13.43 -7.56
C THR A 63 5.65 13.69 -8.94
N SER A 64 6.42 14.36 -9.81
CA SER A 64 6.02 14.52 -11.21
C SER A 64 6.01 13.16 -11.91
N TRP A 65 4.88 12.81 -12.54
CA TRP A 65 4.75 11.54 -13.26
C TRP A 65 4.95 11.77 -14.76
N ILE A 66 4.27 12.75 -15.35
CA ILE A 66 4.46 13.14 -16.75
C ILE A 66 4.52 14.67 -16.84
N GLU A 67 5.75 15.19 -16.86
CA GLU A 67 6.04 16.63 -16.84
C GLU A 67 5.41 17.37 -18.01
N ALA A 68 5.43 16.77 -19.21
CA ALA A 68 4.89 17.36 -20.43
C ALA A 68 3.40 17.73 -20.32
N PHE A 69 2.65 17.03 -19.46
CA PHE A 69 1.22 17.26 -19.23
C PHE A 69 0.93 17.81 -17.83
N ASN A 70 1.97 18.16 -17.06
CA ASN A 70 1.84 18.57 -15.65
C ASN A 70 1.07 17.55 -14.79
N ILE A 71 1.24 16.25 -15.08
CA ILE A 71 0.60 15.16 -14.32
C ILE A 71 1.51 14.79 -13.16
N LYS A 72 0.95 14.80 -11.94
CA LYS A 72 1.67 14.50 -10.71
C LYS A 72 1.03 13.33 -9.97
N TYR A 73 1.87 12.48 -9.39
CA TYR A 73 1.48 11.54 -8.36
C TYR A 73 1.41 12.30 -7.05
N HIS A 74 0.21 12.69 -6.65
CA HIS A 74 -0.07 13.36 -5.38
C HIS A 74 -0.86 12.42 -4.49
N THR A 75 -0.25 11.96 -3.40
CA THR A 75 -0.88 11.08 -2.43
C THR A 75 -0.69 11.60 -1.03
N GLY A 76 -1.64 11.32 -0.16
CA GLY A 76 -1.59 11.60 1.27
C GLY A 76 -2.79 10.95 1.95
N VAL A 77 -2.80 10.95 3.27
CA VAL A 77 -3.90 10.39 4.06
C VAL A 77 -4.49 11.43 5.01
N ASP A 78 -5.81 11.36 5.17
CA ASP A 78 -6.58 12.05 6.20
C ASP A 78 -7.22 11.02 7.18
N GLY A 79 -7.92 11.50 8.20
CA GLY A 79 -8.47 10.63 9.26
C GLY A 79 -9.49 9.62 8.74
N LEU A 80 -10.23 9.97 7.68
CA LEU A 80 -11.14 9.04 7.02
C LEU A 80 -10.36 7.98 6.25
N SER A 81 -9.38 8.39 5.45
CA SER A 81 -8.55 7.52 4.63
C SER A 81 -7.79 6.51 5.48
N VAL A 82 -7.22 6.92 6.62
CA VAL A 82 -6.50 6.01 7.54
C VAL A 82 -7.41 4.88 8.03
N THR A 83 -8.67 5.19 8.37
CA THR A 83 -9.64 4.18 8.80
C THR A 83 -10.03 3.24 7.65
N LEU A 84 -10.23 3.79 6.45
CA LEU A 84 -10.55 3.00 5.25
C LEU A 84 -9.38 2.10 4.81
N ILE A 85 -8.14 2.59 4.93
CA ILE A 85 -6.93 1.82 4.65
C ILE A 85 -6.83 0.62 5.61
N LEU A 86 -7.12 0.83 6.90
CA LEU A 86 -7.14 -0.27 7.87
C LEU A 86 -8.22 -1.31 7.55
N LEU A 87 -9.41 -0.87 7.13
CA LEU A 87 -10.51 -1.75 6.74
C LEU A 87 -10.20 -2.57 5.48
N THR A 88 -9.52 -1.96 4.49
CA THR A 88 -9.22 -2.61 3.21
C THR A 88 -7.97 -3.49 3.25
N ALA A 89 -7.12 -3.31 4.26
CA ALA A 89 -5.95 -4.15 4.46
C ALA A 89 -6.27 -5.48 5.16
N LEU A 90 -7.46 -5.59 5.78
CA LEU A 90 -8.01 -6.82 6.37
C LEU A 90 -8.64 -7.73 5.30
#